data_AF-A0A8T7BWK6-F1
#
_entry.id   AF-A0A8T7BWK6-F1
#
_cell.length_a   1.000
_cell.length_b   1.000
_cell.length_c   1.000
_cell.angle_alpha   90.00
_cell.angle_beta   90.00
_cell.angle_gamma   90.00
#
_symmetry.space_group_name_H-M   'P 1'
#
loop_
_entity.id
_entity.type
_entity.pdbx_description
1 polymer ?
#
loop_
_entity_poly.entity_id
_entity_poly.type
_entity_poly.pdbx_seq_one_letter_code
_entity_poly.pdbx_strand_id
1 'polypeptide(L)'
;VLDAFLESIDDLLASLKSRSVDESNETIWRWAHSIKSSAASIGMMKLATIARTLEEKLKQGLAVDVDLLVSQIEDEYNLGRELLNSR
;
A
#
# COMPACT_ATOMS: atom_id res chain seq x y z
N VAL A 1 -18.76 4.49 1.56
CA VAL A 1 -17.72 4.76 0.52
C VAL A 1 -16.34 4.74 1.14
N LEU A 2 -16.07 5.53 2.20
CA LEU A 2 -14.82 5.45 2.96
C LEU A 2 -14.49 4.02 3.42
N ASP A 3 -15.45 3.32 4.04
CA ASP A 3 -15.22 1.96 4.57
C ASP A 3 -14.80 0.97 3.49
N ALA A 4 -15.37 1.06 2.28
CA ALA A 4 -15.01 0.18 1.17
C ALA A 4 -13.57 0.42 0.68
N PHE A 5 -13.09 1.67 0.75
CA PHE A 5 -11.68 1.97 0.44
C PHE A 5 -10.75 1.47 1.54
N LEU A 6 -11.14 1.56 2.81
CA LEU A 6 -10.37 1.04 3.94
C LEU A 6 -10.29 -0.49 3.87
N GLU A 7 -11.41 -1.17 3.67
CA GLU A 7 -11.48 -2.64 3.48
C GLU A 7 -10.61 -3.09 2.31
N SER A 8 -10.66 -2.37 1.18
CA SER A 8 -9.79 -2.65 0.05
C SER A 8 -8.30 -2.51 0.40
N ILE A 9 -7.91 -1.52 1.20
CA ILE A 9 -6.51 -1.35 1.60
C ILE A 9 -6.10 -2.46 2.60
N ASP A 10 -6.99 -2.83 3.53
CA ASP A 10 -6.78 -3.94 4.48
C ASP A 10 -6.46 -5.25 3.73
N ASP A 11 -7.28 -5.62 2.75
CA ASP A 11 -7.12 -6.85 1.96
C ASP A 11 -5.80 -6.87 1.16
N LEU A 12 -5.45 -5.71 0.57
CA LEU A 12 -4.23 -5.57 -0.22
C LEU A 12 -2.98 -5.58 0.65
N LEU A 13 -3.04 -4.97 1.85
CA LEU A 13 -1.97 -5.04 2.84
C LEU A 13 -1.78 -6.46 3.34
N ALA A 14 -2.85 -7.18 3.63
CA ALA A 14 -2.79 -8.60 4.01
C ALA A 14 -2.13 -9.44 2.90
N SER A 15 -2.46 -9.16 1.63
CA SER A 15 -1.85 -9.81 0.47
C SER A 15 -0.35 -9.49 0.36
N LEU A 16 0.06 -8.23 0.53
CA LEU A 16 1.46 -7.81 0.51
C LEU A 16 2.30 -8.46 1.63
N LYS A 17 1.71 -8.64 2.81
CA LYS A 17 2.37 -9.24 3.98
C LYS A 17 2.46 -10.76 3.90
N SER A 18 1.45 -11.41 3.31
CA SER A 18 1.40 -12.88 3.16
C SER A 18 1.99 -13.38 1.85
N ARG A 19 2.53 -12.49 1.01
CA ARG A 19 3.12 -12.83 -0.28
C ARG A 19 4.23 -13.87 -0.15
N SER A 20 4.37 -14.72 -1.16
CA SER A 20 5.52 -15.61 -1.28
C SER A 20 6.81 -14.82 -1.54
N VAL A 21 7.96 -15.39 -1.16
CA VAL A 21 9.28 -14.85 -1.54
C VAL A 21 9.44 -14.79 -3.07
N ASP A 22 8.79 -15.72 -3.77
CA ASP A 22 8.80 -15.81 -5.24
C ASP A 22 7.63 -15.04 -5.89
N GLU A 23 6.88 -14.23 -5.13
CA GLU A 23 5.78 -13.45 -5.68
C GLU A 23 6.28 -12.50 -6.78
N SER A 24 5.53 -12.43 -7.87
CA SER A 24 5.99 -11.68 -9.04
C SER A 24 5.97 -10.17 -8.78
N ASN A 25 6.96 -9.46 -9.31
CA ASN A 25 6.98 -7.99 -9.25
C ASN A 25 5.71 -7.37 -9.85
N GLU A 26 5.10 -8.00 -10.86
CA GLU A 26 3.84 -7.53 -11.45
C GLU A 26 2.67 -7.66 -10.47
N THR A 27 2.57 -8.77 -9.73
CA THR A 27 1.56 -8.96 -8.69
C THR A 27 1.69 -7.89 -7.60
N ILE A 28 2.91 -7.73 -7.06
CA ILE A 28 3.19 -6.75 -5.99
C ILE A 28 2.93 -5.32 -6.49
N TRP A 29 3.30 -5.04 -7.74
CA TRP A 29 3.04 -3.75 -8.38
C TRP A 29 1.54 -3.43 -8.46
N ARG A 30 0.71 -4.41 -8.83
CA ARG A 30 -0.75 -4.25 -8.88
C ARG A 30 -1.33 -3.93 -7.51
N TRP A 31 -0.88 -4.63 -6.47
CA TRP A 31 -1.35 -4.34 -5.10
C TRP A 31 -0.96 -2.94 -4.66
N ALA A 32 0.30 -2.54 -4.87
CA ALA A 32 0.77 -1.20 -4.57
C ALA A 32 0.00 -0.11 -5.34
N HIS A 33 -0.29 -0.34 -6.62
CA HIS A 33 -1.08 0.55 -7.46
C HIS A 33 -2.50 0.75 -6.92
N SER A 34 -3.16 -0.34 -6.52
CA SER A 34 -4.50 -0.30 -5.94
C SER A 34 -4.51 0.42 -4.58
N ILE A 35 -3.55 0.14 -3.69
CA ILE A 35 -3.42 0.86 -2.41
C ILE A 35 -3.24 2.36 -2.65
N LYS A 36 -2.37 2.76 -3.59
CA LYS A 36 -2.17 4.17 -3.93
C LYS A 36 -3.48 4.84 -4.35
N SER A 37 -4.24 4.21 -5.23
CA SER A 37 -5.51 4.75 -5.73
C SER A 37 -6.54 4.89 -4.61
N SER A 38 -6.72 3.85 -3.79
CA SER A 38 -7.64 3.86 -2.65
C SER A 38 -7.23 4.92 -1.63
N ALA A 39 -5.95 4.97 -1.25
CA ALA A 39 -5.41 5.93 -0.29
C ALA A 39 -5.60 7.39 -0.76
N ALA A 40 -5.34 7.67 -2.04
CA ALA A 40 -5.54 9.01 -2.61
C ALA A 40 -7.04 9.40 -2.60
N SER A 41 -7.93 8.44 -2.88
CA SER A 41 -9.38 8.67 -2.90
C SER A 41 -9.95 9.07 -1.54
N ILE A 42 -9.30 8.67 -0.44
CA ILE A 42 -9.72 8.98 0.93
C ILE A 42 -8.82 10.01 1.62
N GLY A 43 -7.91 10.65 0.88
CA GLY A 43 -7.07 11.74 1.39
C GLY A 43 -5.84 11.29 2.19
N MET A 44 -5.51 10.00 2.22
CA MET A 44 -4.27 9.47 2.82
C MET A 44 -3.08 9.68 1.88
N MET A 45 -2.71 10.94 1.63
CA MET A 45 -1.73 11.31 0.58
C MET A 45 -0.31 10.79 0.83
N LYS A 46 0.10 10.68 2.11
CA LYS A 46 1.41 10.12 2.46
C LYS A 46 1.45 8.62 2.21
N LEU A 47 0.42 7.88 2.58
CA LEU A 47 0.25 6.47 2.23
C LEU A 47 0.30 6.27 0.71
N ALA A 48 -0.43 7.09 -0.05
CA ALA A 48 -0.41 7.04 -1.51
C ALA A 48 1.00 7.28 -2.09
N THR A 49 1.79 8.15 -1.46
CA THR A 49 3.18 8.44 -1.88
C THR A 49 4.12 7.27 -1.64
N ILE A 50 3.98 6.58 -0.50
CA ILE A 50 4.81 5.39 -0.18
C ILE A 50 4.42 4.24 -1.12
N ALA A 51 3.12 3.99 -1.32
CA ALA A 51 2.64 2.98 -2.25
C ALA A 51 3.09 3.24 -3.70
N ARG A 52 3.09 4.50 -4.15
CA ARG A 52 3.66 4.90 -5.44
C ARG A 52 5.16 4.61 -5.52
N THR A 53 5.91 4.76 -4.44
CA THR A 53 7.35 4.46 -4.43
C THR A 53 7.60 2.97 -4.66
N LEU A 54 6.81 2.10 -4.04
CA LEU A 54 6.87 0.65 -4.30
C LEU A 54 6.50 0.33 -5.76
N GLU A 55 5.40 0.91 -6.26
CA GLU A 55 4.97 0.77 -7.65
C GLU A 55 6.08 1.18 -8.65
N GLU A 56 6.69 2.35 -8.47
CA GLU A 56 7.70 2.87 -9.38
C GLU A 56 8.97 2.01 -9.40
N LYS A 57 9.44 1.56 -8.22
CA LYS A 57 10.63 0.72 -8.13
C LYS A 57 10.42 -0.65 -8.78
N LEU A 58 9.26 -1.28 -8.56
CA LEU A 58 8.92 -2.56 -9.18
C LEU A 58 8.80 -2.43 -10.69
N LYS A 59 8.16 -1.37 -11.19
CA LYS A 59 7.99 -1.12 -12.63
C LYS A 59 9.33 -0.89 -13.35
N GLN A 60 10.28 -0.26 -12.67
CA GLN A 60 11.61 0.02 -13.20
C GLN A 60 12.58 -1.16 -13.05
N GLY A 61 12.18 -2.25 -12.39
CA GLY A 61 13.05 -3.37 -12.09
C GLY A 61 14.23 -3.00 -11.17
N LEU A 62 14.08 -1.94 -10.37
CA LEU A 62 15.11 -1.51 -9.44
C LEU A 62 15.17 -2.47 -8.26
N ALA A 63 16.37 -2.67 -7.72
CA ALA A 63 16.54 -3.32 -6.44
C ALA A 63 15.72 -2.57 -5.37
N VAL A 64 14.77 -3.26 -4.77
CA VAL A 64 13.87 -2.70 -3.78
C VAL A 64 13.74 -3.66 -2.62
N ASP A 65 13.90 -3.13 -1.42
CA ASP A 65 13.49 -3.81 -0.20
C ASP A 65 11.97 -3.69 -0.10
N VAL A 66 11.27 -4.70 -0.61
CA VAL A 66 9.81 -4.73 -0.61
C VAL A 66 9.27 -4.79 0.81
N ASP A 67 9.94 -5.51 1.71
CA ASP A 67 9.50 -5.64 3.11
C ASP A 67 9.59 -4.31 3.86
N LEU A 68 10.67 -3.55 3.65
CA LEU A 68 10.79 -2.21 4.20
C LEU A 68 9.65 -1.30 3.74
N LEU A 69 9.34 -1.31 2.44
CA LEU A 69 8.26 -0.47 1.90
C LEU A 69 6.88 -0.95 2.36
N VAL A 70 6.64 -2.26 2.45
CA VAL A 70 5.38 -2.81 2.98
C VAL A 70 5.19 -2.41 4.44
N SER A 71 6.24 -2.47 5.26
CA SER A 71 6.19 -1.98 6.65
C SER A 71 5.85 -0.50 6.72
N GLN A 72 6.45 0.34 5.86
CA GLN A 72 6.14 1.77 5.81
C GLN A 72 4.70 2.07 5.36
N ILE A 73 4.16 1.27 4.42
CA ILE A 73 2.76 1.37 4.00
C ILE A 73 1.84 1.02 5.17
N GLU A 74 2.12 -0.05 5.91
CA GLU A 74 1.34 -0.47 7.07
C GLU A 74 1.36 0.59 8.19
N ASP A 75 2.54 1.10 8.56
CA ASP A 75 2.68 2.12 9.59
C ASP A 75 1.88 3.39 9.26
N GLU A 76 1.99 3.86 8.01
CA GLU A 76 1.29 5.06 7.56
C GLU A 76 -0.22 4.84 7.46
N TYR A 77 -0.65 3.65 7.05
CA TYR A 77 -2.06 3.30 6.99
C TYR A 77 -2.70 3.25 8.39
N ASN A 78 -2.01 2.65 9.36
CA ASN A 78 -2.48 2.61 10.75
C ASN A 78 -2.60 4.02 11.33
N LEU A 79 -1.59 4.88 11.13
CA LEU A 79 -1.63 6.28 11.52
C LEU A 79 -2.80 7.03 10.86
N GLY A 80 -2.98 6.85 9.54
CA GLY A 80 -4.07 7.46 8.79
C GLY A 80 -5.44 7.04 9.31
N ARG A 81 -5.60 5.77 9.66
CA ARG A 81 -6.84 5.23 10.25
C ARG A 81 -7.14 5.81 11.62
N GLU A 82 -6.16 5.92 12.50
CA GLU A 82 -6.32 6.55 13.81
C GLU A 82 -6.80 8.00 13.67
N LEU A 83 -6.18 8.76 12.76
CA LEU A 83 -6.53 10.16 12.48
C LEU A 83 -7.93 10.34 11.87
N LEU A 84 -8.44 9.36 11.12
CA LEU A 84 -9.80 9.39 10.60
C LEU A 84 -10.83 9.08 11.70
N ASN A 85 -10.51 8.14 12.60
CA ASN A 85 -11.39 7.75 13.70
C ASN A 85 -11.39 8.77 14.87
N SER A 86 -10.39 9.65 14.95
CA SER A 86 -10.30 10.70 15.95
C SER A 86 -11.04 12.00 15.57
N ARG A 87 -11.80 11.99 14.47
CA ARG A 87 -12.59 13.13 13.97
C ARG A 87 -14.08 12.92 14.25
#